data_AF-A0A3B9WX44-F1
#
_entry.id   AF-A0A3B9WX44-F1
#
_cell.length_a   1.000
_cell.length_b   1.000
_cell.length_c   1.000
_cell.angle_alpha   90.00
_cell.angle_beta   90.00
_cell.angle_gamma   90.00
#
_symmetry.space_group_name_H-M   'P 1'
#
loop_
_entity.id
_entity.type
_entity.pdbx_description
1 polymer ?
#
loop_
_entity_poly.entity_id
_entity_poly.type
_entity_poly.pdbx_seq_one_letter_code
_entity_poly.pdbx_strand_id
1 'polypeptide(L)' 'MAEQDCFKEALQNFSRDFAYGGAIRHLVDRGYDAARIISEMKYPLPEEAVVRMVEAAKKSLEKK' A
#
# COMPACT_ATOMS: atom_id res chain seq x y z
N MET A 1 -17.48 25.38 -1.68
CA MET A 1 -16.40 25.00 -2.63
C MET A 1 -15.32 24.12 -1.99
N ALA A 2 -15.06 24.19 -0.68
CA ALA A 2 -14.06 23.34 -0.01
C ALA A 2 -14.39 21.83 0.06
N GLU A 3 -15.68 21.47 0.01
CA GLU A 3 -16.14 20.09 0.22
C GLU A 3 -15.84 19.16 -0.96
N GLN A 4 -15.91 19.69 -2.19
CA GLN A 4 -15.61 18.91 -3.40
C GLN A 4 -14.13 18.61 -3.54
N ASP A 5 -13.25 19.54 -3.16
CA ASP A 5 -11.80 19.32 -3.12
C ASP A 5 -11.42 18.29 -2.05
N CYS A 6 -11.98 18.40 -0.84
CA CYS A 6 -11.75 17.42 0.24
C CYS A 6 -12.19 16.01 -0.17
N PHE A 7 -13.37 15.87 -0.79
CA PHE A 7 -13.84 14.57 -1.29
C PHE A 7 -12.93 14.00 -2.38
N LYS A 8 -12.50 14.84 -3.33
CA LYS A 8 -11.65 14.41 -4.44
C LYS A 8 -10.27 13.99 -3.95
N GLU A 9 -9.71 14.69 -2.98
CA GLU A 9 -8.46 14.32 -2.33
C GLU A 9 -8.59 13.01 -1.56
N ALA A 10 -9.65 12.86 -0.76
CA ALA A 10 -9.93 11.62 -0.03
C ALA A 10 -10.10 10.42 -0.98
N LEU A 11 -10.82 10.59 -2.10
CA LEU A 11 -11.00 9.55 -3.11
C LEU A 11 -9.69 9.18 -3.82
N GLN A 12 -8.84 10.17 -4.13
CA GLN A 12 -7.53 9.92 -4.72
C GLN A 12 -6.60 9.19 -3.74
N ASN A 13 -6.56 9.61 -2.48
CA ASN A 13 -5.79 8.94 -1.44
C ASN A 13 -6.28 7.51 -1.22
N PHE A 14 -7.60 7.30 -1.16
CA PHE A 14 -8.19 5.97 -1.06
C PHE A 14 -7.85 5.09 -2.26
N SER A 15 -8.01 5.59 -3.49
CA SER A 15 -7.75 4.81 -4.70
C SER A 15 -6.27 4.42 -4.81
N ARG A 16 -5.37 5.32 -4.39
CA ARG A 16 -3.95 5.04 -4.26
C ARG A 16 -3.69 3.95 -3.23
N ASP A 17 -4.19 4.11 -2.00
CA ASP A 17 -4.01 3.13 -0.92
C ASP A 17 -4.56 1.74 -1.30
N PHE A 18 -5.74 1.70 -1.93
CA PHE A 18 -6.36 0.48 -2.43
C PHE A 18 -5.54 -0.21 -3.52
N ALA A 19 -5.08 0.54 -4.54
CA ALA A 19 -4.27 -0.02 -5.62
C ALA A 19 -2.91 -0.52 -5.11
N TYR A 20 -2.27 0.24 -4.22
CA TYR A 20 -0.98 -0.10 -3.63
C TYR A 20 -1.08 -1.29 -2.66
N GLY A 21 -2.18 -1.41 -1.91
CA GLY A 21 -2.42 -2.58 -1.06
C GLY A 21 -2.51 -3.88 -1.86
N GLY A 22 -3.19 -3.85 -3.01
CA GLY A 22 -3.25 -4.99 -3.94
C GLY A 22 -1.88 -5.36 -4.50
N ALA A 23 -1.10 -4.37 -4.96
CA ALA A 23 0.24 -4.58 -5.49
C ALA A 23 1.21 -5.11 -4.43
N ILE A 24 1.24 -4.51 -3.24
CA ILE A 24 2.09 -4.94 -2.11
C ILE A 24 1.72 -6.36 -1.68
N ARG A 25 0.43 -6.69 -1.58
CA ARG A 25 0.01 -8.06 -1.24
C ARG A 25 0.50 -9.09 -2.24
N HIS A 26 0.43 -8.78 -3.54
CA HIS A 26 0.95 -9.65 -4.59
C HIS A 26 2.48 -9.82 -4.53
N LEU A 27 3.21 -8.77 -4.17
CA LEU A 27 4.66 -8.82 -3.98
C LEU A 27 5.05 -9.66 -2.75
N VAL A 28 4.33 -9.49 -1.64
CA VAL A 28 4.54 -10.27 -0.42
C VAL A 28 4.26 -11.76 -0.66
N ASP A 29 3.22 -12.10 -1.41
CA ASP A 29 2.93 -13.49 -1.83
C ASP A 29 4.09 -14.11 -2.63
N ARG A 30 4.82 -13.28 -3.40
CA ARG A 30 6.04 -13.66 -4.12
C ARG A 30 7.32 -13.65 -3.26
N GLY A 31 7.21 -13.41 -1.95
CA GLY A 31 8.33 -13.43 -1.02
C GLY A 31 9.10 -12.11 -0.90
N TYR A 32 8.54 -10.99 -1.37
CA TYR A 32 9.16 -9.67 -1.18
C TYR A 32 8.90 -9.13 0.23
N ASP A 33 9.92 -8.56 0.86
CA ASP A 33 9.82 -7.81 2.11
C ASP A 33 9.74 -6.30 1.86
N ALA A 34 9.41 -5.53 2.90
CA ALA A 34 9.21 -4.10 2.80
C ALA A 34 10.45 -3.34 2.29
N ALA A 35 11.66 -3.71 2.72
CA ALA A 35 12.88 -3.03 2.29
C ALA A 35 13.14 -3.23 0.80
N ARG A 36 12.88 -4.44 0.27
CA ARG A 36 12.99 -4.71 -1.16
C ARG A 36 11.96 -3.95 -1.98
N ILE A 37 10.72 -3.86 -1.49
CA ILE A 37 9.65 -3.10 -2.15
C ILE A 37 9.97 -1.61 -2.19
N ILE A 38 10.45 -1.04 -1.08
CA ILE A 38 10.85 0.37 -0.99
C ILE A 38 12.00 0.68 -1.95
N SER A 39 13.03 -0.17 -1.94
CA SER A 39 14.25 0.03 -2.73
C SER A 39 14.00 -0.12 -4.24
N GLU A 40 13.27 -1.14 -4.67
CA GLU A 40 13.14 -1.46 -6.10
C GLU A 40 11.99 -0.72 -6.78
N MET A 41 10.88 -0.41 -6.09
CA MET A 41 9.64 0.03 -6.75
C MET A 41 9.40 1.54 -6.71
N LYS A 42 10.24 2.32 -5.99
CA LYS A 42 10.10 3.79 -5.86
C LYS A 42 8.65 4.22 -5.62
N TYR A 43 7.97 3.56 -4.68
CA TYR A 43 6.58 3.90 -4.37
C TYR A 43 6.47 5.37 -3.93
N PRO A 44 5.47 6.13 -4.42
CA PRO A 44 5.17 7.47 -3.93
C PRO A 44 4.40 7.39 -2.61
N LEU A 45 4.87 6.55 -1.69
CA LEU A 45 4.32 6.31 -0.37
C LEU A 45 5.44 6.47 0.65
N PRO A 46 5.15 6.96 1.85
CA PRO A 46 6.13 6.95 2.92
C PRO A 46 6.47 5.49 3.29
N GLU A 47 7.72 5.25 3.69
CA GLU A 47 8.20 3.89 4.04
C GLU A 47 7.32 3.21 5.10
N GLU A 48 6.85 3.97 6.09
CA GLU A 48 5.98 3.46 7.16
C GLU A 48 4.67 2.86 6.63
N ALA A 49 4.11 3.42 5.55
CA ALA A 49 2.88 2.93 4.95
C ALA A 49 3.15 1.59 4.24
N VAL A 50 4.25 1.50 3.50
CA VAL A 50 4.67 0.27 2.83
C VAL A 50 4.92 -0.85 3.87
N VAL A 51 5.61 -0.54 4.97
CA VAL A 51 5.84 -1.49 6.07
C VAL A 51 4.52 -1.99 6.66
N ARG A 52 3.58 -1.08 6.99
CA ARG A 52 2.27 -1.48 7.53
C ARG A 52 1.49 -2.37 6.57
N MET A 53 1.50 -2.06 5.28
CA MET A 53 0.80 -2.83 4.24
C MET A 53 1.41 -4.22 4.06
N VAL A 54 2.75 -4.32 4.11
CA VAL A 54 3.46 -5.61 4.05
C VAL A 54 3.10 -6.48 5.25
N GLU A 55 3.11 -5.93 6.46
CA GLU A 55 2.74 -6.66 7.67
C GLU A 55 1.28 -7.12 7.67
N ALA A 56 0.36 -6.29 7.18
CA ALA A 56 -1.04 -6.66 6.99
C ALA A 56 -1.22 -7.77 5.94
N ALA A 57 -0.43 -7.73 4.86
CA ALA A 57 -0.42 -8.76 3.82
C ALA A 57 0.10 -10.11 4.36
N LYS A 58 1.22 -10.11 5.10
CA LYS A 58 1.78 -11.33 5.74
C LYS A 58 0.76 -12.00 6.66
N LYS A 59 0.13 -11.24 7.56
CA LYS A 59 -0.93 -11.74 8.44
C LYS A 59 -2.12 -12.36 7.70
N SER A 60 -2.39 -11.88 6.48
CA SER A 60 -3.46 -12.42 5.64
C SER A 60 -3.08 -13.71 4.91
N LEU A 61 -1.77 -13.99 4.76
CA LEU A 61 -1.24 -15.24 4.20
C LEU A 61 -1.13 -16.33 5.27
N GLU A 62 -0.78 -15.97 6.51
CA GLU A 62 -0.68 -16.91 7.65
C GLU A 62 -2.04 -17.48 8.10
N LYS A 63 -3.15 -16.82 7.73
CA LYS A 63 -4.52 -17.25 8.06
C LYS A 63 -5.15 -18.18 7.01
N LYS A 64 -4.40 -18.59 5.99
CA LYS A 64 -4.87 -19.39 4.86
C LYS A 64 -4.36 -20.82 4.98
#